data_AF-A0A1E5W2D0-F1
#
_entry.id   AF-A0A1E5W2D0-F1
#
_cell.length_a   1.000
_cell.length_b   1.000
_cell.length_c   1.000
_cell.angle_alpha   90.00
_cell.angle_beta   90.00
_cell.angle_gamma   90.00
#
_symmetry.space_group_name_H-M   'P 1'
#
loop_
_entity.id
_entity.type
_entity.pdbx_description
1 polymer ?
#
loop_
_entity_poly.entity_id
_entity_poly.type
_entity_poly.pdbx_seq_one_letter_code
_entity_poly.pdbx_strand_id
1 'polypeptide(L)' 'MMASSSGYEPLLPQVTRVPSPVEVVSPQFCVPDVVQLTVTKKFMSLTRGNFTVTDPNDAIVLQVKGSVLSVPNRRVLLDA' A
#
# COMPACT_ATOMS: atom_id res chain seq x y z
N MET A 1 -32.30 -2.93 49.82
CA MET A 1 -31.38 -1.79 49.73
C MET A 1 -30.34 -2.14 48.68
N MET A 2 -30.42 -1.40 47.57
CA MET A 2 -29.53 -1.20 46.41
C MET A 2 -28.48 -2.24 45.97
N ALA A 3 -28.50 -2.45 44.65
CA ALA A 3 -27.61 -3.24 43.82
C ALA A 3 -26.21 -2.61 43.68
N SER A 4 -25.20 -3.47 43.53
CA SER A 4 -23.90 -3.11 42.97
C SER A 4 -23.40 -4.25 42.10
N SER A 5 -23.91 -4.34 40.87
CA SER A 5 -23.28 -5.14 39.81
C SER A 5 -22.00 -4.43 39.39
N SER A 6 -20.86 -4.96 39.80
CA SER A 6 -19.53 -4.46 39.46
C SER A 6 -19.37 -4.40 37.94
N GLY A 7 -19.23 -3.18 37.40
CA GLY A 7 -19.09 -2.88 35.98
C GLY A 7 -17.74 -3.29 35.42
N TYR A 8 -17.49 -4.59 35.31
CA TYR A 8 -16.44 -5.11 34.43
C TYR A 8 -16.99 -5.17 33.01
N GLU A 9 -16.86 -4.07 32.26
CA GLU A 9 -16.92 -4.14 30.80
C GLU A 9 -15.61 -4.79 30.35
N PRO A 10 -15.62 -6.00 29.75
CA PRO A 10 -14.41 -6.56 29.19
C PRO A 10 -13.96 -5.60 28.09
N LEU A 11 -12.72 -5.11 28.16
CA LEU A 11 -12.09 -4.45 27.02
C LEU A 11 -12.05 -5.47 25.89
N LEU A 12 -13.07 -5.46 25.03
CA LEU A 12 -13.09 -6.30 23.86
C LEU A 12 -11.77 -6.06 23.12
N PRO A 13 -11.09 -7.11 22.62
CA PRO A 13 -9.96 -6.92 21.74
C PRO A 13 -10.41 -5.93 20.68
N GLN A 14 -9.73 -4.79 20.62
CA GLN A 14 -10.09 -3.71 19.72
C GLN A 14 -10.17 -4.37 18.34
N VAL A 15 -11.37 -4.50 17.78
CA VAL A 15 -11.50 -5.03 16.43
C VAL A 15 -10.87 -3.96 15.57
N THR A 16 -9.60 -4.15 15.22
CA THR A 16 -8.90 -3.29 14.29
C THR A 16 -9.64 -3.45 12.97
N ARG A 17 -10.64 -2.59 12.75
CA ARG A 17 -11.45 -2.61 11.55
C ARG A 17 -10.50 -2.30 10.41
N VAL A 18 -10.13 -3.33 9.66
CA VAL A 18 -9.39 -3.13 8.42
C VAL A 18 -10.31 -2.27 7.56
N PRO A 19 -9.89 -1.04 7.18
CA PRO A 19 -10.73 -0.20 6.35
C PRO A 19 -11.00 -0.93 5.05
N SER A 20 -12.26 -0.91 4.60
CA SER A 20 -12.62 -1.42 3.29
C SER A 20 -11.77 -0.71 2.23
N PRO A 21 -11.21 -1.43 1.24
CA PRO A 21 -10.44 -0.79 0.18
C PRO A 21 -11.23 0.36 -0.44
N VAL A 22 -10.62 1.53 -0.51
CA VAL A 22 -11.20 2.69 -1.20
C VAL A 22 -10.59 2.73 -2.59
N GLU A 23 -11.43 2.63 -3.60
CA GLU A 23 -11.01 2.75 -4.99
C GLU A 23 -10.64 4.20 -5.31
N VAL A 24 -9.37 4.45 -5.65
CA VAL A 24 -8.87 5.78 -6.04
C VAL A 24 -8.48 5.84 -7.52
N VAL A 25 -7.92 4.74 -8.06
CA VAL A 25 -7.43 4.67 -9.45
C VAL A 25 -8.28 3.71 -10.27
N SER A 26 -8.46 2.47 -9.79
CA SER A 26 -9.25 1.42 -10.44
C SER A 26 -9.45 0.25 -9.46
N PRO A 27 -10.54 -0.53 -9.55
CA PRO A 27 -10.81 -1.63 -8.62
C PRO A 27 -9.78 -2.76 -8.74
N GLN A 28 -9.10 -2.88 -9.88
CA GLN A 28 -8.10 -3.92 -10.14
C GLN A 28 -6.86 -3.82 -9.24
N PHE A 29 -6.64 -2.66 -8.61
CA PHE A 29 -5.56 -2.45 -7.64
C PHE A 29 -6.01 -2.62 -6.19
N CYS A 30 -7.27 -3.00 -5.97
CA CYS A 30 -7.82 -3.28 -4.65
C CYS A 30 -7.84 -4.79 -4.41
N VAL A 31 -7.44 -5.18 -3.20
CA VAL A 31 -7.57 -6.55 -2.71
C VAL A 31 -8.13 -6.54 -1.29
N PRO A 32 -8.79 -7.63 -0.84
CA PRO A 32 -9.44 -7.67 0.47
C PRO A 32 -8.45 -7.54 1.64
N ASP A 33 -7.24 -8.08 1.46
CA ASP A 33 -6.22 -8.17 2.49
C ASP A 33 -5.17 -7.05 2.40
N VAL A 34 -4.44 -6.83 3.48
CA VAL A 34 -3.31 -5.89 3.50
C VAL A 34 -2.12 -6.54 2.78
N VAL A 35 -1.70 -5.94 1.66
CA VAL A 35 -0.51 -6.38 0.93
C VAL A 35 0.69 -5.52 1.32
N GLN A 36 1.75 -6.18 1.77
CA GLN A 36 3.05 -5.52 1.97
C GLN A 36 3.73 -5.37 0.61
N LEU A 37 4.09 -4.14 0.26
CA LEU A 37 4.77 -3.82 -0.98
C LEU A 37 6.20 -3.38 -0.72
N THR A 38 7.14 -3.90 -1.50
CA THR A 38 8.56 -3.53 -1.40
C THR A 38 8.92 -2.58 -2.54
N VAL A 39 9.49 -1.42 -2.21
CA VAL A 39 9.96 -0.44 -3.21
C VAL A 39 11.47 -0.52 -3.36
N THR A 40 11.92 -0.95 -4.53
CA THR A 40 13.35 -1.09 -4.85
C THR A 40 13.79 -0.03 -5.86
N LYS A 41 14.80 0.75 -5.49
CA LYS A 41 15.44 1.71 -6.40
C LYS A 41 16.41 0.99 -7.33
N LYS A 42 16.29 1.19 -8.64
CA LYS A 42 17.26 0.65 -9.60
C LYS A 42 18.47 1.59 -9.70
N PHE A 43 19.60 1.19 -9.12
CA PHE A 43 20.83 2.01 -9.10
C PHE A 43 21.58 2.03 -10.44
N MET A 44 21.45 1.00 -11.28
CA MET A 44 22.11 0.90 -12.61
C MET A 44 21.27 1.49 -13.75
N SER A 45 20.70 2.67 -13.55
CA SER A 45 19.86 3.33 -14.53
C SER A 45 20.45 4.69 -14.90
N LEU A 46 20.65 4.96 -16.20
CA LEU A 46 21.04 6.28 -16.70
C LEU A 46 20.04 7.37 -16.25
N THR A 47 18.78 7.00 -16.02
CA THR A 47 17.73 7.88 -15.56
C THR A 47 17.60 7.92 -14.05
N ARG A 48 17.48 9.12 -13.48
CA ARG A 48 17.13 9.30 -12.07
C ARG A 48 15.67 8.89 -11.85
N GLY A 49 15.42 8.15 -10.78
CA GLY A 49 14.07 7.89 -10.28
C GLY A 49 13.36 6.69 -10.90
N ASN A 50 14.10 5.66 -11.35
CA ASN A 50 13.52 4.36 -11.66
C ASN A 50 13.34 3.51 -10.38
N PHE A 51 12.13 3.01 -10.18
CA PHE A 51 11.77 2.15 -9.05
C PHE A 51 10.93 0.98 -9.53
N THR A 52 11.06 -0.14 -8.83
CA THR A 52 10.20 -1.31 -8.98
C THR A 52 9.46 -1.52 -7.68
N VAL A 53 8.17 -1.80 -7.74
CA VAL A 53 7.34 -2.17 -6.61
C VAL A 53 6.99 -3.65 -6.76
N THR A 54 7.26 -4.45 -5.73
CA THR A 54 6.97 -5.88 -5.71
C THR A 54 6.02 -6.27 -4.60
N ASP A 55 5.27 -7.35 -4.82
CA ASP A 55 4.47 -8.01 -3.80
C ASP A 55 5.35 -8.94 -2.91
N PRO A 56 4.78 -9.62 -1.89
CA PRO A 56 5.52 -10.56 -1.05
C PRO A 56 6.05 -11.81 -1.76
N ASN A 57 5.61 -12.07 -3.00
CA ASN A 57 6.09 -13.17 -3.85
C ASN A 57 7.20 -12.71 -4.82
N ASP A 58 7.73 -11.50 -4.63
CA ASP A 58 8.68 -10.83 -5.52
C ASP A 58 8.15 -10.56 -6.95
N ALA A 59 6.83 -10.65 -7.16
CA ALA A 59 6.20 -10.30 -8.42
C ALA A 59 6.13 -8.78 -8.56
N ILE A 60 6.53 -8.26 -9.73
CA ILE A 60 6.44 -6.84 -10.03
C ILE A 60 4.96 -6.47 -10.18
N VAL A 61 4.49 -5.50 -9.38
CA VAL A 61 3.12 -4.98 -9.48
C VAL A 61 3.08 -3.60 -10.12
N LEU A 62 4.13 -2.79 -9.92
CA LEU A 62 4.26 -1.48 -10.53
C LEU A 62 5.72 -1.17 -10.86
N GLN A 63 5.94 -0.44 -11.93
CA GLN A 63 7.23 0.13 -12.30
C GLN A 63 7.11 1.64 -12.45
N VAL A 64 8.00 2.36 -11.79
CA VAL A 64 8.16 3.80 -11.99
C VAL A 64 9.26 4.00 -13.01
N LYS A 65 8.92 4.51 -14.20
CA LYS A 65 9.92 4.91 -15.19
C LYS A 65 10.31 6.37 -14.98
N GLY A 66 11.56 6.58 -14.59
CA GLY A 66 12.25 7.87 -14.72
C GLY A 66 12.64 8.07 -16.18
N SER A 67 12.29 9.21 -16.77
CA SER A 67 12.57 9.49 -18.18
C SER A 67 13.81 10.34 -18.36
N VAL A 68 14.56 10.08 -19.44
CA VAL A 68 15.77 10.82 -19.83
C VAL A 68 15.38 12.19 -20.41
N LEU A 69 14.13 12.33 -20.84
CA LEU A 69 13.59 13.45 -21.64
C LEU A 69 12.25 14.00 -21.11
N SER A 70 11.77 13.56 -19.95
CA SER A 70 10.52 14.11 -19.39
C SER A 70 10.73 15.50 -18.82
N VAL A 71 9.68 16.30 -18.91
CA VAL A 71 9.47 17.50 -18.09
C VAL A 71 9.95 17.21 -16.65
N PRO A 72 10.79 18.09 -16.05
CA PRO A 72 11.18 17.96 -14.66
C PRO A 72 9.97 17.67 -13.77
N ASN A 73 10.14 16.79 -12.77
CA ASN A 73 9.12 16.42 -11.78
C ASN A 73 7.92 15.59 -12.29
N ARG A 74 7.90 15.12 -13.54
CA ARG A 74 6.91 14.12 -13.97
C ARG A 74 7.43 12.70 -13.77
N ARG A 75 6.57 11.82 -13.25
CA ARG A 75 6.81 10.38 -13.13
C ARG A 75 5.59 9.63 -13.65
N VAL A 76 5.82 8.49 -14.27
CA VAL A 76 4.77 7.60 -14.76
C VAL A 76 4.89 6.29 -14.00
N LEU A 77 3.78 5.87 -13.37
CA LEU A 77 3.61 4.51 -12.87
C LEU A 77 3.04 3.65 -13.99
N LEU A 78 3.69 2.52 -14.24
CA LEU A 78 3.26 1.49 -15.17
C LEU A 78 2.90 0.26 -14.35
N ASP A 79 1.81 -0.41 -14.70
CA ASP A 79 1.52 -1.76 -14.24
C ASP A 79 2.41 -2.79 -14.97
N ALA A 80 2.31 -4.05 -14.52
CA ALA A 80 3.09 -5.17 -15.03
C ALA A 80 2.54 -5.76 -16.33
#